data_AF-A0A2E8HHL2-F1
#
_entry.id   AF-A0A2E8HHL2-F1
#
_cell.length_a   1.000
_cell.length_b   1.000
_cell.length_c   1.000
_cell.angle_alpha   90.00
_cell.angle_beta   90.00
_cell.angle_gamma   90.00
#
_symmetry.space_group_name_H-M   'P 1'
#
loop_
_entity.id
_entity.type
_entity.pdbx_description
1 polymer ?
#
loop_
_entity_poly.entity_id
_entity_poly.type
_entity_poly.pdbx_seq_one_letter_code
_entity_poly.pdbx_strand_id
1 'polypeptide(L)'
;MLTDGDRGVEPPEEIKRLQEIHRTLSLTVDKEERQKLWERVIRAHAEYMWVIPLVAQGKEIGVLSNDFRNVPERAVASWITMTPGYLNPETFYIRGR
;
A
#
# COMPACT_ATOMS: atom_id res chain seq x y z
N MET A 1 -6.08 -5.41 -25.02
CA MET A 1 -5.90 -6.87 -24.86
C MET A 1 -5.87 -7.50 -26.24
N LEU A 2 -4.93 -8.40 -26.55
CA LEU A 2 -4.68 -8.85 -27.93
C LEU A 2 -5.67 -9.91 -28.48
N THR A 3 -6.52 -10.51 -27.64
CA THR A 3 -7.39 -11.64 -28.05
C THR A 3 -8.79 -11.63 -27.41
N ASP A 4 -9.18 -10.54 -26.73
CA ASP A 4 -10.49 -10.39 -26.06
C ASP A 4 -10.92 -11.60 -25.19
N GLY A 5 -9.97 -12.28 -24.55
CA GLY A 5 -10.23 -13.42 -23.68
C GLY A 5 -10.33 -14.79 -24.37
N ASP A 6 -10.26 -14.87 -25.70
CA ASP A 6 -10.36 -16.15 -26.46
C ASP A 6 -9.30 -17.19 -26.07
N ARG A 7 -8.13 -16.73 -25.62
CA ARG A 7 -7.03 -17.58 -25.13
C ARG A 7 -6.96 -17.67 -23.61
N GLY A 8 -7.92 -17.07 -22.91
CA GLY A 8 -7.98 -17.01 -21.46
C GLY A 8 -8.67 -18.23 -20.86
N VAL A 9 -8.45 -18.42 -19.56
CA VAL A 9 -9.27 -19.32 -18.74
C VAL A 9 -10.16 -18.46 -17.88
N GLU A 10 -11.46 -18.77 -17.87
CA GLU A 10 -12.43 -18.04 -17.06
C GLU A 10 -12.01 -18.11 -15.56
N PRO A 11 -11.91 -16.98 -14.86
CA PRO A 11 -11.50 -17.00 -13.46
C PRO A 11 -12.54 -17.70 -12.57
N PRO A 12 -12.12 -18.32 -11.46
CA PRO A 12 -13.06 -18.82 -10.45
C PRO A 12 -13.97 -17.73 -9.89
N GLU A 13 -15.14 -18.12 -9.36
CA GLU A 13 -16.15 -17.19 -8.86
C GLU A 13 -15.64 -16.29 -7.73
N GLU A 14 -14.81 -16.82 -6.83
CA GLU A 14 -14.18 -16.09 -5.74
C GLU A 14 -13.24 -14.98 -6.26
N ILE A 15 -12.57 -15.20 -7.39
CA ILE A 15 -11.72 -14.19 -8.04
C ILE A 15 -12.57 -13.13 -8.74
N LYS A 16 -13.66 -13.52 -9.43
CA LYS A 16 -14.60 -12.56 -10.02
C LYS A 16 -15.19 -11.62 -8.98
N ARG A 17 -15.55 -12.15 -7.81
CA ARG A 17 -16.05 -11.33 -6.68
C ARG A 17 -15.01 -10.30 -6.23
N LEU A 18 -13.73 -10.67 -6.16
CA LEU A 18 -12.65 -9.73 -5.84
C LEU A 18 -12.45 -8.67 -6.93
N GLN A 19 -12.56 -9.05 -8.21
CA GLN A 19 -12.51 -8.10 -9.33
C GLN A 19 -13.66 -7.08 -9.26
N GLU A 20 -14.86 -7.53 -8.91
CA GLU A 20 -16.01 -6.65 -8.70
C GLU A 20 -15.81 -5.71 -7.51
N ILE A 21 -15.34 -6.23 -6.37
CA ILE A 21 -14.99 -5.39 -5.20
C ILE A 21 -13.94 -4.35 -5.58
N HIS A 22 -12.91 -4.71 -6.35
CA HIS A 22 -11.88 -3.78 -6.83
C HIS A 22 -12.48 -2.68 -7.71
N ARG A 23 -13.39 -3.03 -8.62
CA ARG A 23 -14.12 -2.07 -9.46
C ARG A 23 -14.92 -1.10 -8.60
N THR A 24 -15.65 -1.59 -7.60
CA THR A 24 -16.40 -0.75 -6.66
C THR A 24 -15.48 0.17 -5.84
N LEU A 25 -14.39 -0.38 -5.27
CA LEU A 25 -13.40 0.38 -4.50
C LEU A 25 -12.78 1.53 -5.28
N SER A 26 -12.64 1.39 -6.61
CA SER A 26 -12.11 2.42 -7.49
C SER A 26 -13.05 3.61 -7.72
N LEU A 27 -14.34 3.45 -7.39
CA LEU A 27 -15.40 4.45 -7.61
C LEU A 27 -15.98 5.00 -6.30
N THR A 28 -16.02 4.21 -5.24
CA THR A 28 -16.61 4.59 -3.96
C THR A 28 -15.78 5.64 -3.24
N VAL A 29 -16.40 6.77 -2.88
CA VAL A 29 -15.80 7.83 -2.05
C VAL A 29 -16.18 7.74 -0.57
N ASP A 30 -17.24 6.98 -0.25
CA ASP A 30 -17.68 6.77 1.12
C ASP A 30 -16.66 5.94 1.92
N LYS A 31 -16.25 6.47 3.07
CA LYS A 31 -15.17 5.88 3.88
C LYS A 31 -15.59 4.56 4.53
N GLU A 32 -16.81 4.50 5.06
CA GLU A 32 -17.30 3.33 5.79
C GLU A 32 -17.52 2.15 4.84
N GLU A 33 -18.08 2.43 3.66
CA GLU A 33 -18.26 1.44 2.61
C GLU A 33 -16.92 0.93 2.08
N ARG A 34 -15.95 1.83 1.84
CA ARG A 34 -14.58 1.42 1.48
C ARG A 34 -13.96 0.48 2.52
N GLN A 35 -14.15 0.77 3.80
CA GLN A 35 -13.64 -0.08 4.88
C GLN A 35 -14.26 -1.47 4.83
N LYS A 36 -15.60 -1.57 4.73
CA LYS A 36 -16.31 -2.86 4.63
C LYS A 36 -15.86 -3.68 3.42
N LEU A 37 -15.63 -3.03 2.28
CA LEU A 37 -15.12 -3.67 1.07
C LEU A 37 -13.71 -4.23 1.29
N TRP A 38 -12.79 -3.45 1.90
CA TRP A 38 -11.45 -3.93 2.23
C TRP A 38 -11.46 -5.11 3.21
N GLU A 39 -12.33 -5.09 4.22
CA GLU A 39 -12.49 -6.20 5.17
C GLU A 39 -12.90 -7.51 4.44
N ARG A 40 -13.76 -7.42 3.42
CA ARG A 40 -14.12 -8.57 2.58
C ARG A 40 -12.94 -9.08 1.76
N VAL A 41 -12.12 -8.19 1.20
CA VAL A 41 -10.90 -8.57 0.47
C VAL A 41 -9.93 -9.32 1.37
N ILE A 42 -9.65 -8.79 2.56
CA ILE A 42 -8.73 -9.40 3.53
C ILE A 42 -9.26 -10.76 3.98
N ARG A 43 -10.56 -10.87 4.26
CA ARG A 43 -11.19 -12.15 4.64
C ARG A 43 -11.03 -13.21 3.55
N ALA A 44 -11.27 -12.86 2.28
CA ALA A 44 -11.06 -13.79 1.18
C ALA A 44 -9.60 -14.29 1.11
N HIS A 45 -8.61 -13.39 1.25
CA HIS A 45 -7.20 -13.81 1.24
C HIS A 45 -6.86 -14.76 2.40
N ALA A 46 -7.47 -14.58 3.56
CA ALA A 46 -7.29 -15.47 4.70
C ALA A 46 -8.01 -16.83 4.51
N GLU A 47 -9.18 -16.86 3.88
CA GLU A 47 -9.95 -18.08 3.63
C GLU A 47 -9.32 -18.96 2.54
N TYR A 48 -8.90 -18.35 1.43
CA TYR A 48 -8.39 -19.10 0.27
C TYR A 48 -6.87 -19.27 0.26
N MET A 49 -6.13 -18.54 1.08
CA MET A 49 -4.67 -18.68 1.27
C MET A 49 -3.87 -18.69 -0.05
N TRP A 50 -4.26 -17.90 -1.05
CA TRP A 50 -3.55 -17.79 -2.33
C TRP A 50 -2.10 -17.31 -2.18
N VAL A 51 -1.84 -16.52 -1.13
CA VAL A 51 -0.52 -16.03 -0.76
C VAL A 51 -0.25 -16.43 0.68
N ILE A 52 0.85 -17.13 0.92
CA ILE A 52 1.32 -17.45 2.27
C ILE A 52 2.36 -16.38 2.65
N PRO A 53 2.04 -15.44 3.54
CA PRO A 53 2.99 -14.41 3.93
C PRO A 53 4.14 -15.03 4.72
N LEU A 54 5.36 -14.60 4.39
CA LEU A 54 6.55 -14.84 5.20
C LEU A 54 6.80 -13.64 6.12
N VAL A 55 7.94 -13.64 6.82
CA VAL A 55 8.35 -12.51 7.66
C VAL A 55 8.39 -11.19 6.86
N ALA A 56 7.84 -10.13 7.46
CA ALA A 56 7.69 -8.82 6.84
C ALA A 56 9.04 -8.16 6.52
N GLN A 57 9.02 -7.16 5.63
CA GLN A 57 10.17 -6.29 5.36
C GLN A 57 10.68 -5.66 6.67
N GLY A 58 12.01 -5.67 6.84
CA GLY A 58 12.67 -5.13 8.02
C GLY A 58 12.53 -3.62 8.14
N LYS A 59 12.93 -3.07 9.29
CA LYS A 59 12.99 -1.62 9.51
C LYS A 59 14.06 -1.01 8.59
N GLU A 60 13.71 -0.01 7.81
CA GLU A 60 14.68 0.83 7.11
C GLU A 60 15.35 1.80 8.09
N ILE A 61 16.62 2.16 7.81
CA ILE A 61 17.44 2.99 8.68
C ILE A 61 17.78 4.28 7.94
N GLY A 62 17.46 5.43 8.57
CA GLY A 62 17.96 6.74 8.19
C GLY A 62 19.19 7.12 9.02
N VAL A 63 20.20 7.70 8.38
CA VAL A 63 21.41 8.21 9.06
C VAL A 63 21.44 9.72 8.95
N LEU A 64 21.52 10.40 10.09
CA LEU A 64 21.52 11.86 10.18
C LEU A 64 22.73 12.37 10.97
N SER A 65 23.26 13.53 10.57
CA SER A 65 24.17 14.31 11.39
C SER A 65 23.44 14.89 12.60
N ASN A 66 24.13 15.05 13.73
CA ASN A 66 23.63 15.76 14.90
C ASN A 66 23.25 17.22 14.62
N ASP A 67 23.78 17.83 13.57
CA ASP A 67 23.46 19.21 13.19
C ASP A 67 22.31 19.30 12.19
N PHE A 68 21.84 18.17 11.64
CA PHE A 68 20.68 18.11 10.74
C PHE A 68 19.40 17.98 11.57
N ARG A 69 18.53 18.98 11.49
CA ARG A 69 17.39 19.18 12.38
C ARG A 69 16.09 19.26 11.61
N ASN A 70 15.01 19.19 12.38
CA ASN A 70 13.63 19.14 11.90
C ASN A 70 13.27 17.87 11.12
N VAL A 71 13.97 16.77 11.37
CA VAL A 71 13.64 15.45 10.82
C VAL A 71 13.05 14.57 11.93
N PRO A 72 11.91 13.91 11.71
CA PRO A 72 11.31 13.02 12.71
C PRO A 72 12.17 11.79 12.95
N GLU A 73 12.23 11.34 14.21
CA GLU A 73 12.98 10.13 14.60
C GLU A 73 12.41 8.85 13.96
N ARG A 74 11.09 8.82 13.71
CA ARG A 74 10.40 7.69 13.10
C ARG A 74 9.57 8.17 11.92
N ALA A 75 9.72 7.48 10.80
CA ALA A 75 8.99 7.69 9.57
C ALA A 75 8.60 6.33 8.97
N VAL A 76 7.57 6.34 8.12
CA VAL A 76 7.25 5.23 7.23
C VAL A 76 8.23 5.30 6.09
N ALA A 77 8.99 4.22 5.88
CA ALA A 77 9.78 4.06 4.67
C ALA A 77 8.94 3.30 3.64
N SER A 78 8.58 4.00 2.58
CA SER A 78 7.83 3.41 1.47
C SER A 78 8.04 4.24 0.21
N TRP A 79 8.11 3.54 -0.92
CA TRP A 79 8.01 4.16 -2.22
C TRP A 79 6.65 4.85 -2.40
N ILE A 80 5.55 4.28 -1.88
CA ILE A 80 4.19 4.85 -2.03
C ILE A 80 4.10 6.24 -1.37
N THR A 81 4.74 6.43 -0.21
CA THR A 81 4.81 7.73 0.47
C THR A 81 5.99 8.58 -0.01
N MET A 82 6.72 8.13 -1.03
CA MET A 82 7.86 8.83 -1.62
C MET A 82 8.90 9.27 -0.58
N THR A 83 9.20 8.43 0.42
CA THR A 83 10.10 8.79 1.53
C THR A 83 11.46 9.26 1.00
N PRO A 84 12.01 10.42 1.43
CA PRO A 84 11.55 11.31 2.51
C PRO A 84 10.59 12.43 2.08
N GLY A 85 10.10 12.46 0.86
CA GLY A 85 9.27 13.53 0.28
C GLY A 85 8.05 13.92 1.13
N TYR A 86 7.30 12.96 1.69
CA TYR A 86 6.16 13.28 2.56
C TYR A 86 6.54 13.88 3.92
N LEU A 87 7.82 13.87 4.28
CA LEU A 87 8.35 14.46 5.50
C LEU A 87 8.62 15.97 5.37
N ASN A 88 8.30 16.57 4.21
CA ASN A 88 8.55 17.97 3.89
C ASN A 88 10.04 18.34 4.04
N PRO A 89 10.94 17.72 3.25
CA PRO A 89 12.38 17.92 3.38
C PRO A 89 12.85 19.36 3.17
N GLU A 90 12.04 20.20 2.53
CA GLU A 90 12.25 21.66 2.43
C GLU A 90 12.24 22.37 3.78
N THR A 91 11.68 21.74 4.82
CA THR A 91 11.68 22.27 6.20
C THR A 91 12.89 21.80 7.01
N PHE A 92 13.69 20.88 6.47
CA PHE A 92 14.89 20.40 7.15
C PHE A 92 15.98 21.45 7.09
N TYR A 93 16.80 21.52 8.13
CA TYR A 93 17.87 22.52 8.19
C TYR A 93 19.12 21.98 8.87
N ILE A 94 20.26 22.58 8.50
CA ILE A 94 21.52 22.40 9.22
C ILE A 94 21.62 23.54 10.23
N ARG A 95 21.81 23.21 11.51
CA ARG A 95 22.08 24.19 12.55
C ARG A 95 23.40 24.90 12.23
N GLY A 96 23.35 26.23 12.04
CA GLY A 96 24.56 27.05 11.96
C GLY A 96 25.36 27.01 13.27
N ARG A 97 26.67 27.20 13.20
CA ARG A 97 27.50 27.35 14.41
C ARG A 97 27.09 28.58 15.21
#